data_AF-A0A957PW63-F1
#
_entry.id   AF-A0A957PW63-F1
#
_cell.length_a   1.000
_cell.length_b   1.000
_cell.length_c   1.000
_cell.angle_alpha   90.00
_cell.angle_beta   90.00
_cell.angle_gamma   90.00
#
_symmetry.space_group_name_H-M   'P 1'
#
loop_
_entity.id
_entity.type
_entity.pdbx_description
1 polymer ?
#
loop_
_entity_poly.entity_id
_entity_poly.type
_entity_poly.pdbx_seq_one_letter_code
_entity_poly.pdbx_strand_id
1 'polypeptide(L)'
;MITQQNRLSRRAFLRVSGMAAMGLAMAACAAPQGSTGGDAAGGGEEGTEIVYLAWSGPEALKVMETINDGFEEANPGLSVKVEVPPDNYWDKLQTMVAGGVAPDMFRMDYVYMA
;
A
#
# COMPACT_ATOMS: atom_id res chain seq x y z
N MET A 1 -43.33 55.13 0.99
CA MET A 1 -42.92 54.20 2.07
C MET A 1 -43.20 52.77 1.62
N ILE A 2 -42.36 51.82 2.05
CA ILE A 2 -42.43 50.34 1.91
C ILE A 2 -41.57 49.71 0.78
N THR A 3 -40.32 49.44 1.15
CA THR A 3 -39.42 48.26 1.01
C THR A 3 -39.84 47.03 0.16
N GLN A 4 -38.93 46.58 -0.73
CA GLN A 4 -38.66 45.15 -1.04
C GLN A 4 -37.20 44.99 -1.54
N GLN A 5 -36.23 44.75 -0.66
CA GLN A 5 -35.60 43.43 -0.38
C GLN A 5 -34.93 42.76 -1.60
N ASN A 6 -33.63 43.06 -1.74
CA ASN A 6 -32.67 42.52 -2.70
C ASN A 6 -32.32 41.05 -2.37
N ARG A 7 -32.90 40.06 -3.05
CA ARG A 7 -32.52 38.64 -2.88
C ARG A 7 -31.33 38.32 -3.78
N LEU A 8 -30.11 38.54 -3.28
CA LEU A 8 -28.90 38.05 -3.93
C LEU A 8 -28.95 36.52 -4.05
N SER A 9 -28.95 36.02 -5.29
CA SER A 9 -29.02 34.59 -5.58
C SER A 9 -27.73 33.89 -5.15
N ARG A 10 -27.86 32.72 -4.52
CA ARG A 10 -26.74 31.84 -4.10
C ARG A 10 -25.76 31.53 -5.24
N ARG A 11 -26.23 31.66 -6.49
CA ARG A 11 -25.44 31.50 -7.72
C ARG A 11 -24.49 32.66 -8.01
N ALA A 12 -24.80 33.87 -7.53
CA ALA A 12 -23.92 35.03 -7.63
C ALA A 12 -22.76 34.95 -6.62
N PHE A 13 -23.03 34.44 -5.42
CA PHE A 13 -22.02 34.23 -4.39
C PHE A 13 -20.96 33.19 -4.82
N LEU A 14 -21.39 32.04 -5.37
CA LEU A 14 -20.46 30.99 -5.82
C LEU A 14 -19.60 31.37 -7.05
N ARG A 15 -20.02 32.35 -7.86
CA ARG A 15 -19.24 32.81 -9.02
C ARG A 15 -18.12 33.79 -8.64
N VAL A 16 -18.27 34.54 -7.56
CA VAL A 16 -17.26 35.51 -7.10
C VAL A 16 -16.15 34.83 -6.30
N SER A 17 -16.43 33.70 -5.64
CA SER A 17 -15.43 32.95 -4.87
C SER A 17 -14.46 32.10 -5.70
N GLY A 18 -14.80 31.78 -6.96
CA GLY A 18 -14.00 30.86 -7.79
C GLY A 18 -12.76 31.48 -8.46
N MET A 19 -12.64 32.81 -8.49
CA MET A 19 -11.61 33.50 -9.30
C MET A 19 -10.38 33.95 -8.48
N ALA A 20 -10.27 33.57 -7.20
CA ALA A 20 -9.22 34.05 -6.28
C ALA A 20 -8.22 32.97 -5.80
N ALA A 21 -8.26 31.75 -6.37
CA ALA A 21 -7.39 30.65 -5.94
C ALA A 21 -6.46 30.11 -7.05
N MET A 22 -6.21 30.89 -8.10
CA MET A 22 -5.43 30.46 -9.28
C MET A 22 -4.04 31.11 -9.36
N GLY A 23 -3.44 31.45 -8.22
CA GLY A 23 -2.15 32.17 -8.16
C GLY A 23 -1.05 31.55 -7.28
N LEU A 24 -1.29 30.41 -6.60
CA LEU A 24 -0.34 29.83 -5.64
C LEU A 24 0.04 28.36 -5.91
N ALA A 25 -0.40 27.77 -7.02
CA ALA A 25 -0.23 26.34 -7.29
C ALA A 25 1.01 25.96 -8.14
N MET A 26 2.05 26.79 -8.18
CA MET A 26 3.30 26.52 -8.92
C MET A 26 4.55 26.47 -8.01
N ALA A 27 4.40 26.02 -6.76
CA ALA A 27 5.55 25.77 -5.87
C ALA A 27 5.52 24.37 -5.20
N ALA A 28 4.60 23.49 -5.60
CA ALA A 28 4.41 22.18 -4.95
C ALA A 28 4.92 20.98 -5.79
N CYS A 29 5.65 21.21 -6.88
CA CYS A 29 6.38 20.16 -7.61
C CYS A 29 7.86 20.05 -7.19
N ALA A 30 8.20 20.43 -5.95
CA ALA A 30 9.42 19.93 -5.34
C ALA A 30 9.10 18.55 -4.77
N ALA A 31 9.54 17.50 -5.48
CA ALA A 31 9.66 16.17 -4.90
C ALA A 31 10.41 16.28 -3.56
N PRO A 32 10.03 15.53 -2.50
CA PRO A 32 10.92 15.37 -1.36
C PRO A 32 12.15 14.60 -1.85
N GLN A 33 13.17 15.35 -2.25
CA GLN A 33 14.53 14.86 -2.32
C GLN A 33 14.97 14.67 -0.87
N GLY A 34 14.65 13.50 -0.32
CA GLY A 34 15.25 13.00 0.90
C GLY A 34 16.72 12.72 0.62
N SER A 35 17.57 13.71 0.85
CA SER A 35 19.01 13.52 1.00
C SER A 35 19.44 13.98 2.38
N THR A 36 19.55 13.00 3.28
CA THR A 36 20.40 12.97 4.47
C THR A 36 20.48 11.50 4.88
N GLY A 37 21.61 10.80 4.92
CA GLY A 37 22.99 11.10 4.61
C GLY A 37 23.72 9.75 4.51
N GLY A 38 24.82 9.72 3.77
CA GLY A 38 25.74 8.60 3.84
C GLY A 38 26.52 8.66 5.15
N ASP A 39 26.50 7.57 5.91
CA ASP A 39 27.68 7.08 6.61
C ASP A 39 27.59 5.54 6.60
N ALA A 40 28.64 4.91 6.09
CA ALA A 40 28.71 3.48 5.87
C ALA A 40 28.85 2.72 7.19
N ALA A 41 28.02 1.72 7.42
CA ALA A 41 28.29 0.71 8.43
C ALA A 41 27.78 -0.66 7.95
N GLY A 42 28.73 -1.51 7.55
CA GLY A 42 28.59 -2.95 7.56
C GLY A 42 27.82 -3.54 6.38
N GLY A 43 28.55 -3.93 5.34
CA GLY A 43 28.13 -5.05 4.50
C GLY A 43 28.12 -6.32 5.35
N GLY A 44 27.05 -6.52 6.11
CA GLY A 44 26.55 -7.85 6.40
C GLY A 44 25.64 -8.23 5.23
N GLU A 45 25.70 -9.47 4.79
CA GLU A 45 24.71 -10.00 3.85
C GLU A 45 23.33 -9.88 4.54
N GLU A 46 22.59 -8.80 4.27
CA GLU A 46 21.21 -8.66 4.71
C GLU A 46 20.42 -9.76 4.00
N GLY A 47 20.00 -10.77 4.75
CA GLY A 47 19.14 -11.83 4.23
C GLY A 47 17.89 -11.21 3.61
N THR A 48 17.50 -11.72 2.44
CA THR A 48 16.28 -11.29 1.74
C THR A 48 15.08 -12.05 2.30
N GLU A 49 14.11 -11.33 2.85
CA GLU A 49 12.84 -11.90 3.29
C GLU A 49 11.83 -11.94 2.13
N ILE A 50 11.23 -13.10 1.91
CA ILE A 50 10.14 -13.35 0.97
C ILE A 50 8.83 -13.35 1.75
N VAL A 51 7.91 -12.43 1.42
CA VAL A 51 6.58 -12.37 2.02
C VAL A 51 5.61 -13.24 1.23
N TYR A 52 5.09 -14.28 1.89
CA TYR A 52 4.07 -15.17 1.32
C TYR A 52 2.71 -14.97 2.01
N LEU A 53 1.76 -14.39 1.28
CA LEU A 53 0.38 -14.25 1.75
C LEU A 53 -0.44 -15.50 1.41
N ALA A 54 -0.89 -16.23 2.43
CA ALA A 54 -1.69 -17.44 2.26
C ALA A 54 -2.92 -17.48 3.16
N TRP A 55 -3.98 -18.17 2.74
CA TRP A 55 -4.95 -18.73 3.68
C TRP A 55 -4.59 -20.19 3.94
N SER A 56 -4.63 -20.61 5.21
CA SER A 56 -4.30 -21.98 5.59
C SER A 56 -4.88 -22.33 6.97
N GLY A 57 -5.22 -23.61 7.15
CA GLY A 57 -5.53 -24.18 8.46
C GLY A 57 -4.26 -24.53 9.24
N PRO A 58 -4.36 -24.76 10.56
CA PRO A 58 -3.21 -24.97 11.44
C PRO A 58 -2.38 -26.21 11.09
N GLU A 59 -3.00 -27.28 10.59
CA GLU A 59 -2.27 -28.48 10.18
C GLU A 59 -1.47 -28.25 8.90
N ALA A 60 -2.06 -27.57 7.91
CA ALA A 60 -1.37 -27.21 6.68
C ALA A 60 -0.26 -26.17 6.91
N LEU A 61 -0.38 -25.32 7.94
CA LEU A 61 0.70 -24.40 8.32
C LEU A 61 1.94 -25.13 8.84
N LYS A 62 1.78 -26.19 9.65
CA LYS A 62 2.92 -27.00 10.10
C LYS A 62 3.67 -27.65 8.94
N VAL A 63 2.93 -28.14 7.93
CA VAL A 63 3.53 -28.68 6.72
C VAL A 63 4.25 -27.58 5.94
N MET A 64 3.67 -26.38 5.85
CA MET A 64 4.31 -25.23 5.21
C MET A 64 5.59 -24.81 5.92
N GLU A 65 5.62 -24.80 7.26
CA GLU A 65 6.83 -24.52 8.06
C GLU A 65 7.95 -25.50 7.69
N THR A 66 7.66 -26.80 7.62
CA THR A 66 8.66 -27.80 7.22
C THR A 66 9.18 -27.57 5.78
N ILE A 67 8.31 -27.13 4.87
CA ILE A 67 8.70 -26.81 3.50
C ILE A 67 9.59 -25.56 3.47
N ASN A 68 9.25 -24.53 4.24
CA ASN A 68 10.02 -23.30 4.34
C ASN A 68 11.39 -23.55 4.95
N ASP A 69 11.48 -24.34 6.03
CA ASP A 69 12.75 -24.70 6.67
C ASP A 69 13.72 -25.35 5.66
N GLY A 70 13.22 -26.31 4.87
CA GLY A 70 14.01 -26.95 3.82
C GLY A 70 14.40 -25.99 2.67
N PHE A 71 13.54 -25.02 2.36
CA PHE A 71 13.84 -23.98 1.38
C PHE A 71 14.94 -23.03 1.89
N GLU A 72 14.88 -22.58 3.14
CA GLU A 72 15.87 -21.69 3.75
C GLU A 72 17.22 -22.40 3.93
N GLU A 73 17.23 -23.69 4.30
CA GLU A 73 18.45 -24.50 4.36
C GLU A 73 19.12 -24.62 2.99
N ALA A 74 18.32 -24.80 1.93
CA ALA A 74 18.82 -24.91 0.56
C ALA A 74 19.23 -23.55 -0.06
N ASN A 75 18.73 -22.44 0.49
CA ASN A 75 18.97 -21.09 -0.04
C ASN A 75 19.44 -20.15 1.09
N PRO A 76 20.72 -20.23 1.49
CA PRO A 76 21.27 -19.37 2.53
C PRO A 76 21.07 -17.89 2.20
N GLY A 77 20.63 -17.13 3.19
CA GLY A 77 20.34 -15.70 3.02
C GLY A 77 18.95 -15.39 2.48
N LEU A 78 18.08 -16.39 2.28
CA LEU A 78 16.64 -16.18 2.08
C LEU A 78 15.87 -16.60 3.34
N SER A 79 14.80 -15.87 3.67
CA SER A 79 13.80 -16.27 4.67
C SER A 79 12.40 -16.17 4.09
N VAL A 80 11.46 -17.00 4.56
CA VAL A 80 10.06 -16.99 4.10
C VAL A 80 9.13 -16.62 5.25
N LYS A 81 8.51 -15.45 5.15
CA LYS A 81 7.50 -14.99 6.09
C LYS A 81 6.10 -15.29 5.57
N VAL A 82 5.42 -16.23 6.22
CA VAL A 82 4.03 -16.58 5.89
C VAL A 82 3.06 -15.67 6.65
N GLU A 83 2.27 -14.88 5.91
CA GLU A 83 1.19 -14.08 6.48
C GLU A 83 -0.16 -14.76 6.24
N VAL A 84 -0.88 -15.05 7.34
CA VAL A 84 -2.21 -15.65 7.30
C VAL A 84 -3.23 -14.67 7.87
N PRO A 85 -3.96 -13.94 7.01
CA PRO A 85 -5.06 -13.08 7.45
C PRO A 85 -6.15 -13.94 8.14
N PRO A 86 -6.70 -13.48 9.29
CA PRO A 86 -7.69 -14.25 10.04
C PRO A 86 -9.01 -14.42 9.27
N ASP A 87 -9.41 -13.39 8.53
CA ASP A 87 -10.53 -13.36 7.59
C ASP A 87 -10.09 -12.55 6.34
N ASN A 88 -10.96 -12.28 5.38
CA ASN A 88 -10.77 -11.29 4.30
C ASN A 88 -9.49 -11.33 3.42
N TYR A 89 -8.93 -12.53 3.19
CA TYR A 89 -7.74 -12.74 2.35
C TYR A 89 -7.74 -11.94 1.03
N TRP A 90 -8.83 -12.05 0.25
CA TRP A 90 -8.95 -11.42 -1.07
C TRP A 90 -8.96 -9.90 -1.00
N ASP A 91 -9.69 -9.32 -0.05
CA ASP A 91 -9.74 -7.86 0.13
C ASP A 91 -8.38 -7.31 0.56
N LYS A 92 -7.66 -8.02 1.45
CA LYS A 92 -6.29 -7.65 1.85
C LYS A 92 -5.36 -7.70 0.65
N LEU A 93 -5.38 -8.78 -0.13
CA LEU A 93 -4.56 -8.95 -1.32
C LEU A 93 -4.82 -7.83 -2.34
N GLN A 94 -6.09 -7.56 -2.68
CA GLN A 94 -6.47 -6.48 -3.59
C GLN A 94 -5.98 -5.11 -3.10
N THR A 95 -6.14 -4.83 -1.80
CA THR A 95 -5.70 -3.56 -1.20
C THR A 95 -4.17 -3.42 -1.28
N MET A 96 -3.41 -4.48 -0.99
CA MET A 96 -1.95 -4.47 -1.08
C MET A 96 -1.46 -4.25 -2.51
N VAL A 97 -2.08 -4.95 -3.48
CA VAL A 97 -1.76 -4.77 -4.91
C VAL A 97 -2.08 -3.35 -5.37
N ALA A 98 -3.27 -2.85 -5.06
CA ALA A 98 -3.67 -1.48 -5.42
C ALA A 98 -2.78 -0.42 -4.73
N GLY A 99 -2.29 -0.72 -3.52
CA GLY A 99 -1.39 0.13 -2.75
C GLY A 99 0.08 0.07 -3.19
N GLY A 100 0.44 -0.78 -4.17
CA GLY A 100 1.82 -0.95 -4.63
C GLY A 100 2.73 -1.67 -3.63
N VAL A 101 2.14 -2.41 -2.69
CA VAL A 101 2.84 -3.17 -1.63
C VAL A 101 2.41 -4.65 -1.65
N ALA A 102 2.29 -5.21 -2.85
CA ALA A 102 1.94 -6.61 -3.05
C ALA A 102 3.00 -7.53 -2.39
N PRO A 103 2.59 -8.70 -1.85
CA PRO A 103 3.53 -9.70 -1.36
C PRO A 103 4.30 -10.33 -2.53
N ASP A 104 5.48 -10.90 -2.24
CA ASP A 104 6.30 -11.61 -3.24
C ASP A 104 5.60 -12.85 -3.78
N MET A 105 4.89 -13.55 -2.89
CA MET A 105 4.07 -14.70 -3.21
C MET A 105 2.69 -14.54 -2.61
N PHE A 106 1.68 -14.98 -3.34
CA PHE A 106 0.31 -15.08 -2.83
C PHE A 106 -0.38 -16.31 -3.38
N ARG A 107 -1.17 -16.94 -2.52
CA ARG A 107 -1.98 -18.10 -2.88
C ARG A 107 -3.15 -17.66 -3.76
N MET A 108 -3.48 -18.46 -4.77
CA MET A 108 -4.58 -18.19 -5.70
C MET A 108 -5.54 -19.37 -5.75
N ASP A 109 -6.83 -19.08 -5.95
CA ASP A 109 -7.86 -20.06 -6.21
C ASP A 109 -8.24 -20.00 -7.69
N TYR A 110 -8.54 -21.16 -8.27
CA TYR A 110 -8.90 -21.30 -9.68
C TYR A 110 -10.06 -20.39 -10.09
N VAL A 111 -11.02 -20.14 -9.19
CA VAL A 111 -12.19 -19.28 -9.44
C VAL A 111 -11.79 -17.84 -9.79
N TYR A 112 -10.59 -17.40 -9.42
CA TYR A 112 -10.06 -16.06 -9.71
C TYR A 112 -9.03 -16.03 -10.84
N MET A 113 -8.85 -17.13 -11.59
CA MET A 113 -7.89 -17.25 -12.70
C MET A 113 -8.55 -17.32 -14.09
N ALA A 114 -9.84 -16.98 -14.20
CA ALA A 114 -10.62 -17.01 -15.43
C ALA A 114 -10.71 -15.63 -16.12
#